data_AF-A0A8H5CP57-F1
#
_entry.id   AF-A0A8H5CP57-F1
#
_cell.length_a   1.000
_cell.length_b   1.000
_cell.length_c   1.000
_cell.angle_alpha   90.00
_cell.angle_beta   90.00
_cell.angle_gamma   90.00
#
_symmetry.space_group_name_H-M   'P 1'
#
loop_
_entity.id
_entity.type
_entity.pdbx_description
1 polymer ?
#
loop_
_entity_poly.entity_id
_entity_poly.type
_entity_poly.pdbx_seq_one_letter_code
_entity_poly.pdbx_strand_id
1 'polypeptide(L)'
;MSSAALLNTNIERAIKNDADVLSQSGTELVYRVKEVRGNIQLYKFAIGPLEAGHSCSSPQFDVLIQVLQIVITYDSVTTGIVLEAFVNLPFLPTISLGKVSGSLKEGIVLKIGYKAILSGELSVKLKDGHAFLGYGFTVLGKTFGGEVKIF
;
A
#
# COMPACT_ATOMS: atom_id res chain seq x y z
N MET A 1 -17.09 -14.91 -24.66
CA MET A 1 -17.69 -13.70 -24.07
C MET A 1 -17.04 -12.49 -24.70
N SER A 2 -17.77 -11.40 -24.93
CA SER A 2 -17.17 -10.18 -25.50
C SER A 2 -16.37 -9.41 -24.45
N SER A 3 -15.36 -8.66 -24.87
CA SER A 3 -14.54 -7.79 -24.00
C SER A 3 -15.39 -6.83 -23.16
N ALA A 4 -16.50 -6.33 -23.72
CA ALA A 4 -17.45 -5.46 -23.03
C ALA A 4 -18.24 -6.15 -21.90
N ALA A 5 -18.57 -7.44 -22.05
CA ALA A 5 -19.30 -8.19 -21.03
C ALA A 5 -18.42 -8.52 -19.80
N LEU A 6 -17.15 -8.84 -20.06
CA LEU A 6 -16.15 -9.04 -19.00
C LEU A 6 -15.89 -7.75 -18.22
N LEU A 7 -15.85 -6.63 -18.92
CA LEU A 7 -15.67 -5.33 -18.32
C LEU A 7 -16.80 -4.95 -17.35
N ASN A 8 -18.06 -5.03 -17.80
CA ASN A 8 -19.21 -4.67 -16.95
C ASN A 8 -19.27 -5.54 -15.69
N THR A 9 -18.97 -6.84 -15.83
CA THR A 9 -18.90 -7.78 -14.71
C THR A 9 -17.81 -7.37 -13.70
N ASN A 10 -16.67 -6.90 -14.19
CA ASN A 10 -15.56 -6.49 -13.33
C ASN A 10 -15.83 -5.16 -12.61
N ILE A 11 -16.51 -4.21 -13.26
CA ILE A 11 -16.97 -2.96 -12.65
C ILE A 11 -18.00 -3.24 -11.55
N GLU A 12 -19.00 -4.08 -11.83
CA GLU A 12 -20.02 -4.48 -10.85
C GLU A 12 -19.41 -5.17 -9.63
N ARG A 13 -18.38 -6.01 -9.82
CA ARG A 13 -17.65 -6.64 -8.71
C ARG A 13 -16.78 -5.66 -7.92
N ALA A 14 -16.15 -4.68 -8.57
CA ALA A 14 -15.38 -3.65 -7.88
C ALA A 14 -16.31 -2.80 -6.98
N ILE A 15 -17.45 -2.37 -7.53
CA ILE A 15 -18.48 -1.61 -6.81
C ILE A 15 -19.04 -2.43 -5.63
N LYS A 16 -19.30 -3.74 -5.83
CA LYS A 16 -19.80 -4.63 -4.76
C LYS A 16 -18.81 -4.82 -3.59
N ASN A 17 -17.52 -4.56 -3.82
CA ASN A 17 -16.46 -4.66 -2.81
C ASN A 17 -16.03 -3.28 -2.26
N ASP A 18 -16.88 -2.24 -2.40
CA ASP A 18 -16.59 -0.87 -1.99
C ASP A 18 -15.27 -0.32 -2.58
N ALA A 19 -14.94 -0.73 -3.81
CA ALA A 19 -13.75 -0.27 -4.51
C ALA A 19 -14.08 0.89 -5.46
N ASP A 20 -13.29 1.97 -5.40
CA ASP A 20 -13.32 3.06 -6.36
C ASP A 20 -12.58 2.63 -7.64
N VAL A 21 -13.28 2.55 -8.78
CA VAL A 21 -12.65 2.32 -10.09
C VAL A 21 -12.02 3.63 -10.56
N LEU A 22 -10.70 3.65 -10.74
CA LEU A 22 -9.93 4.85 -11.03
C LEU A 22 -9.61 5.04 -12.51
N SER A 23 -9.41 3.94 -13.23
CA SER A 23 -9.08 3.95 -14.65
C SER A 23 -9.37 2.59 -15.25
N GLN A 24 -9.63 2.59 -16.55
CA GLN A 24 -9.96 1.42 -17.31
C GLN A 24 -9.29 1.49 -18.69
N SER A 25 -8.61 0.41 -19.08
CA SER A 25 -8.04 0.25 -20.42
C SER A 25 -8.18 -1.20 -20.86
N GLY A 26 -8.97 -1.46 -21.92
CA GLY A 26 -9.23 -2.82 -22.39
C GLY A 26 -9.87 -3.70 -21.30
N THR A 27 -9.16 -4.76 -20.88
CA THR A 27 -9.57 -5.69 -19.80
C THR A 27 -8.96 -5.35 -18.44
N GLU A 28 -8.13 -4.31 -18.35
CA GLU A 28 -7.49 -3.90 -17.11
C GLU A 28 -8.33 -2.86 -16.38
N LEU A 29 -8.50 -3.09 -15.08
CA LEU A 29 -9.07 -2.12 -14.16
C LEU A 29 -8.02 -1.71 -13.15
N VAL A 30 -7.90 -0.41 -12.96
CA VAL A 30 -7.24 0.17 -11.80
C VAL A 30 -8.34 0.47 -10.79
N TYR A 31 -8.34 -0.26 -9.68
CA TYR A 31 -9.30 -0.05 -8.61
C TYR A 31 -8.59 0.24 -7.29
N ARG A 32 -9.28 0.95 -6.41
CA ARG A 32 -8.80 1.36 -5.09
C ARG A 32 -9.80 0.91 -4.05
N VAL A 33 -9.38 0.02 -3.16
CA VAL A 33 -10.16 -0.29 -1.94
C VAL A 33 -9.61 0.58 -0.83
N LYS A 34 -10.48 1.38 -0.20
CA LYS A 34 -10.13 2.19 0.97
C LYS A 34 -10.61 1.49 2.23
N GLU A 35 -9.67 1.20 3.12
CA GLU A 35 -9.97 0.75 4.47
C GLU A 35 -9.53 1.83 5.48
N VAL A 36 -10.47 2.29 6.30
CA VAL A 36 -10.20 3.30 7.34
C VAL A 36 -10.21 2.63 8.71
N ARG A 37 -9.08 2.72 9.42
CA ARG A 37 -8.94 2.23 10.80
C ARG A 37 -8.41 3.36 11.70
N GLY A 38 -9.32 4.12 12.30
CA GLY A 38 -8.97 5.28 13.12
C GLY A 38 -8.23 6.34 12.31
N ASN A 39 -6.95 6.58 12.64
CA ASN A 39 -6.09 7.55 11.94
C ASN A 39 -5.33 6.97 10.74
N ILE A 40 -5.58 5.70 10.39
CA ILE A 40 -4.91 4.99 9.30
C ILE A 40 -5.87 4.89 8.12
N GLN A 41 -5.39 5.26 6.93
CA GLN A 41 -6.08 5.01 5.67
C GLN A 41 -5.21 4.05 4.84
N LEU A 42 -5.71 2.86 4.59
CA LEU A 42 -5.07 1.86 3.74
C LEU A 42 -5.75 1.87 2.37
N TYR A 43 -4.96 2.01 1.33
CA TYR A 43 -5.39 1.96 -0.06
C TYR A 43 -4.73 0.78 -0.74
N LYS A 44 -5.53 -0.17 -1.20
CA LYS A 44 -5.04 -1.27 -2.04
C LYS A 44 -5.25 -0.91 -3.51
N PHE A 45 -4.17 -0.88 -4.27
CA PHE A 45 -4.19 -0.72 -5.72
C PHE A 45 -3.81 -2.04 -6.37
N ALA A 46 -4.64 -2.47 -7.31
CA ALA A 46 -4.33 -3.59 -8.18
C ALA A 46 -4.64 -3.22 -9.61
N ILE A 47 -3.79 -3.70 -10.51
CA ILE A 47 -3.88 -3.53 -11.95
C ILE A 47 -4.02 -4.93 -12.53
N GLY A 48 -5.17 -5.25 -13.11
CA GLY A 48 -5.38 -6.53 -13.75
C GLY A 48 -6.85 -6.86 -14.02
N PRO A 49 -7.14 -7.94 -14.77
CA PRO A 49 -8.50 -8.42 -14.97
C PRO A 49 -9.07 -8.92 -13.64
N LEU A 50 -10.32 -8.52 -13.31
CA LEU A 50 -11.00 -8.95 -12.08
C LEU A 50 -11.59 -10.36 -12.22
N GLU A 51 -10.83 -11.31 -12.76
CA GLU A 51 -11.20 -12.72 -12.79
C GLU A 51 -10.79 -13.41 -11.49
N ALA A 52 -11.68 -14.25 -10.96
CA ALA A 52 -11.39 -15.07 -9.79
C ALA A 52 -10.22 -16.01 -10.11
N GLY A 53 -9.01 -15.66 -9.67
CA GLY A 53 -7.82 -16.50 -9.81
C GLY A 53 -6.66 -15.91 -10.61
N HIS A 54 -6.76 -14.69 -11.14
CA HIS A 54 -5.60 -14.05 -11.79
C HIS A 54 -4.85 -13.14 -10.79
N SER A 55 -3.64 -13.57 -10.44
CA SER A 55 -2.72 -12.85 -9.55
C SER A 55 -2.22 -11.58 -10.24
N CYS A 56 -2.57 -10.40 -9.70
CA CYS A 56 -1.81 -9.18 -9.95
C CYS A 56 -0.35 -9.51 -9.66
N SER A 57 0.54 -9.49 -10.66
CA SER A 57 1.93 -9.94 -10.50
C SER A 57 2.64 -9.09 -9.43
N SER A 58 2.26 -7.82 -9.32
CA SER A 58 2.79 -6.89 -8.33
C SER A 58 1.73 -5.93 -7.72
N PRO A 59 0.96 -6.33 -6.69
CA PRO A 59 0.05 -5.40 -6.01
C PRO A 59 0.82 -4.28 -5.29
N GLN A 60 0.22 -3.08 -5.28
CA GLN A 60 0.73 -1.92 -4.54
C GLN A 60 -0.27 -1.53 -3.43
N PHE A 61 0.27 -1.19 -2.27
CA PHE A 61 -0.51 -0.72 -1.13
C PHE A 61 0.04 0.63 -0.68
N ASP A 62 -0.83 1.64 -0.63
CA ASP A 62 -0.48 2.93 -0.04
C ASP A 62 -1.13 3.04 1.34
N VAL A 63 -0.32 3.26 2.36
CA VAL A 63 -0.76 3.48 3.74
C VAL A 63 -0.49 4.93 4.10
N LEU A 64 -1.53 5.67 4.44
CA LEU A 64 -1.43 7.04 4.93
C LEU A 64 -1.69 7.07 6.43
N ILE A 65 -0.69 7.55 7.17
CA ILE A 65 -0.75 7.77 8.61
C ILE A 65 -0.36 9.22 8.90
N GLN A 66 -1.35 10.07 9.15
CA GLN A 66 -1.15 11.51 9.31
C GLN A 66 -0.45 12.12 8.07
N VAL A 67 0.77 12.64 8.25
CA VAL A 67 1.61 13.25 7.22
C VAL A 67 2.55 12.25 6.54
N LEU A 68 2.56 10.99 6.98
CA LEU A 68 3.42 9.95 6.45
C LEU A 68 2.67 9.09 5.44
N GLN A 69 3.11 9.11 4.18
CA GLN A 69 2.67 8.22 3.13
C GLN A 69 3.68 7.08 2.97
N ILE A 70 3.20 5.85 2.99
CA ILE A 70 4.01 4.63 2.90
C ILE A 70 3.51 3.87 1.68
N VAL A 71 4.42 3.55 0.76
CA VAL A 71 4.11 2.79 -0.46
C VAL A 71 4.77 1.43 -0.33
N ILE A 72 3.99 0.37 -0.52
CA ILE A 72 4.44 -1.01 -0.42
C ILE A 72 4.13 -1.70 -1.73
N THR A 73 5.16 -2.18 -2.41
CA THR A 73 5.02 -2.98 -3.63
C THR A 73 5.45 -4.39 -3.33
N TYR A 74 4.59 -5.37 -3.58
CA TYR A 74 4.88 -6.78 -3.40
C TYR A 74 4.99 -7.46 -4.76
N ASP A 75 6.00 -8.28 -4.97
CA ASP A 75 6.13 -9.15 -6.14
C ASP A 75 5.86 -10.60 -5.70
N SER A 76 4.75 -11.14 -6.19
CA SER A 76 4.30 -12.50 -5.86
C SER A 76 5.19 -13.60 -6.43
N VAL A 77 5.94 -13.33 -7.51
CA VAL A 77 6.81 -14.31 -8.18
C VAL A 77 8.10 -14.48 -7.39
N THR A 78 8.72 -13.38 -7.01
CA THR A 78 10.01 -13.38 -6.29
C THR A 78 9.84 -13.36 -4.78
N THR A 79 8.62 -13.18 -4.27
CA THR A 79 8.33 -12.82 -2.87
C THR A 79 9.07 -11.55 -2.42
N GLY A 80 9.44 -10.72 -3.39
CA GLY A 80 10.12 -9.45 -3.19
C GLY A 80 9.16 -8.41 -2.64
N ILE A 81 9.68 -7.52 -1.82
CA ILE A 81 8.94 -6.40 -1.28
C ILE A 81 9.78 -5.13 -1.37
N VAL A 82 9.14 -4.05 -1.75
CA VAL A 82 9.69 -2.71 -1.77
C VAL A 82 8.85 -1.86 -0.83
N LEU A 83 9.51 -1.14 0.07
CA LEU A 83 8.91 -0.21 1.01
C LEU A 83 9.52 1.17 0.78
N GLU A 84 8.67 2.13 0.45
CA GLU A 84 9.03 3.53 0.26
C GLU A 84 8.24 4.39 1.23
N ALA A 85 8.87 5.44 1.74
CA ALA A 85 8.23 6.35 2.67
C ALA A 85 8.42 7.79 2.24
N PHE A 86 7.36 8.56 2.37
CA PHE A 86 7.29 9.98 2.02
C PHE A 86 6.62 10.75 3.14
N VAL A 87 7.10 11.95 3.42
CA VAL A 87 6.40 12.89 4.29
C VAL A 87 5.78 14.01 3.47
N ASN A 88 4.50 14.25 3.72
CA ASN A 88 3.71 15.30 3.11
C ASN A 88 3.28 16.28 4.21
N LEU A 89 4.06 17.34 4.38
CA LEU A 89 3.76 18.42 5.31
C LEU A 89 3.04 19.55 4.57
N PRO A 90 2.05 20.22 5.20
CA PRO A 90 1.47 21.42 4.63
C PRO A 90 2.57 22.44 4.27
N PHE A 91 2.45 23.06 3.09
CA PHE A 91 3.36 24.11 2.59
C PHE A 91 4.79 23.66 2.22
N LEU A 92 5.10 22.37 2.30
CA LEU A 92 6.37 21.83 1.82
C LEU A 92 6.12 20.85 0.65
N PRO A 93 7.07 20.74 -0.29
CA PRO A 93 7.01 19.66 -1.27
C PRO A 93 7.08 18.30 -0.57
N THR A 94 6.49 17.27 -1.17
CA THR A 94 6.62 15.90 -0.69
C THR A 94 8.10 15.50 -0.62
N ILE A 95 8.53 15.03 0.55
CA ILE A 95 9.91 14.64 0.79
C ILE A 95 9.99 13.11 0.85
N SER A 96 10.84 12.51 0.03
CA SER A 96 11.20 11.09 0.17
C SER A 96 12.06 10.90 1.41
N LEU A 97 11.64 9.98 2.29
CA LEU A 97 12.35 9.61 3.52
C LEU A 97 13.27 8.40 3.31
N GLY A 98 13.07 7.67 2.22
CA GLY A 98 13.90 6.52 1.86
C GLY A 98 13.10 5.42 1.18
N LYS A 99 13.86 4.44 0.71
CA LYS A 99 13.38 3.24 0.02
C LYS A 99 14.24 2.06 0.46
N VAL A 100 13.60 0.93 0.75
CA VAL A 100 14.27 -0.35 0.97
C VAL A 100 13.56 -1.43 0.18
N SER A 101 14.32 -2.39 -0.33
CA SER A 101 13.81 -3.56 -1.01
C SER A 101 14.43 -4.82 -0.43
N GLY A 102 13.68 -5.91 -0.35
CA GLY A 102 14.16 -7.18 0.17
C GLY A 102 13.14 -8.30 -0.01
N SER A 103 13.28 -9.38 0.74
CA SER A 103 12.32 -10.48 0.74
C SER A 103 11.32 -10.34 1.89
N LEU A 104 10.04 -10.62 1.62
CA LEU A 104 9.02 -10.67 2.66
C LEU A 104 9.27 -11.79 3.68
N LYS A 105 10.00 -12.85 3.31
CA LYS A 105 10.34 -13.98 4.20
C LYS A 105 11.29 -13.58 5.31
N GLU A 106 12.28 -12.74 4.99
CA GLU A 106 13.25 -12.22 5.95
C GLU A 106 12.69 -10.98 6.68
N GLY A 107 11.73 -10.32 6.04
CA GLY A 107 11.22 -9.03 6.46
C GLY A 107 12.18 -7.91 6.07
N ILE A 108 11.66 -6.69 6.07
CA ILE A 108 12.44 -5.50 5.75
C ILE A 108 12.20 -4.43 6.80
N VAL A 109 13.21 -3.59 7.03
CA VAL A 109 13.15 -2.44 7.94
C VAL A 109 13.70 -1.23 7.22
N LEU A 110 12.92 -0.16 7.19
CA LEU A 110 13.32 1.15 6.71
C LEU A 110 13.38 2.11 7.90
N LYS A 111 14.59 2.59 8.22
CA LYS A 111 14.76 3.70 9.15
C LYS A 111 14.42 4.99 8.40
N ILE A 112 13.53 5.79 8.97
CA ILE A 112 13.08 7.06 8.41
C ILE A 112 13.50 8.21 9.30
N GLY A 113 13.89 9.32 8.69
CA GLY A 113 14.30 10.51 9.43
C GLY A 113 14.34 11.73 8.54
N TYR A 114 13.86 12.85 9.05
CA TYR A 114 14.01 14.14 8.41
C TYR A 114 14.24 15.23 9.46
N LYS A 115 15.51 15.63 9.61
CA LYS A 115 15.96 16.62 10.59
C LYS A 115 15.40 16.35 12.00
N ALA A 116 15.15 17.39 12.78
CA ALA A 116 14.48 17.33 14.08
C ALA A 116 12.93 17.23 13.97
N ILE A 117 12.38 17.04 12.76
CA ILE A 117 10.94 17.06 12.50
C ILE A 117 10.36 15.65 12.57
N LEU A 118 11.07 14.66 12.01
CA LEU A 118 10.62 13.28 11.92
C LEU A 118 11.76 12.30 12.20
N SER A 119 11.48 11.26 12.97
CA SER A 119 12.36 10.11 13.16
C SER A 119 11.56 8.85 13.44
N GLY A 120 12.06 7.69 13.02
CA GLY A 120 11.40 6.42 13.32
C GLY A 120 11.85 5.29 12.42
N GLU A 121 11.03 4.24 12.42
CA GLU A 121 11.22 3.07 11.60
C GLU A 121 9.88 2.52 11.11
N LEU A 122 9.95 1.93 9.91
CA LEU A 122 8.91 1.15 9.29
C LEU A 122 9.46 -0.25 9.07
N SER A 123 8.61 -1.25 9.21
CA SER A 123 8.99 -2.63 8.91
C SER A 123 7.85 -3.36 8.23
N VAL A 124 8.18 -4.27 7.33
CA VAL A 124 7.22 -5.22 6.80
C VAL A 124 7.70 -6.62 7.10
N LYS A 125 6.85 -7.43 7.72
CA LYS A 125 7.16 -8.79 8.12
C LYS A 125 6.00 -9.72 7.82
N LEU A 126 6.32 -10.99 7.58
CA LEU A 126 5.33 -12.05 7.48
C LEU A 126 5.02 -12.59 8.88
N LYS A 127 3.73 -12.68 9.21
CA LYS A 127 3.23 -13.28 10.46
C LYS A 127 1.96 -14.07 10.16
N ASP A 128 1.94 -15.34 10.54
CA ASP A 128 0.79 -16.23 10.34
C ASP A 128 0.28 -16.26 8.88
N GLY A 129 1.20 -16.20 7.90
CA GLY A 129 0.87 -16.20 6.47
C GLY A 129 0.38 -14.85 5.91
N HIS A 130 0.34 -13.82 6.73
CA HIS A 130 -0.10 -12.48 6.36
C HIS A 130 1.04 -11.46 6.45
N ALA A 131 1.02 -10.46 5.57
CA ALA A 131 1.99 -9.38 5.61
C ALA A 131 1.50 -8.27 6.55
N PHE A 132 2.37 -7.83 7.45
CA PHE A 132 2.07 -6.74 8.39
C PHE A 132 3.08 -5.61 8.24
N LEU A 133 2.58 -4.38 8.12
CA LEU A 133 3.36 -3.16 8.26
C LEU A 133 3.40 -2.77 9.73
N GLY A 134 4.56 -2.92 10.36
CA GLY A 134 4.85 -2.29 11.65
C GLY A 134 5.36 -0.87 11.42
N TYR A 135 4.85 0.09 12.18
CA TYR A 135 5.32 1.48 12.13
C TYR A 135 5.56 2.00 13.54
N GLY A 136 6.63 2.77 13.69
CA GLY A 136 6.99 3.44 14.93
C GLY A 136 7.76 4.71 14.62
N PHE A 137 7.11 5.86 14.70
CA PHE A 137 7.74 7.13 14.34
C PHE A 137 7.25 8.29 15.20
N THR A 138 8.10 9.30 15.35
CA THR A 138 7.77 10.58 15.96
C THR A 138 7.79 11.66 14.89
N VAL A 139 6.74 12.47 14.84
CA VAL A 139 6.66 13.64 13.96
C VAL A 139 6.11 14.83 14.73
N LEU A 140 6.77 15.99 14.63
CA LEU A 140 6.38 17.23 15.33
C LEU A 140 6.15 17.01 16.85
N GLY A 141 7.00 16.20 17.47
CA GLY A 141 6.94 15.89 18.91
C GLY A 141 5.84 14.90 19.31
N LYS A 142 5.06 14.35 18.37
CA LYS A 142 4.06 13.32 18.63
C LYS A 142 4.53 11.97 18.13
N THR A 143 4.44 10.95 18.98
CA THR A 143 4.82 9.57 18.64
C THR A 143 3.61 8.77 18.19
N PHE A 144 3.77 8.03 17.12
CA PHE A 144 2.82 7.13 16.51
C PHE A 144 3.44 5.75 16.42
N GLY A 145 2.70 4.73 16.83
CA GLY A 145 3.16 3.35 16.75
C GLY A 145 1.99 2.39 16.54
N GLY A 146 2.26 1.27 15.87
CA GLY A 146 1.27 0.23 15.67
C GLY A 146 1.67 -0.75 14.58
N GLU A 147 0.73 -1.62 14.25
CA GLU A 147 0.87 -2.63 13.22
C GLU A 147 -0.44 -2.70 12.42
N VAL A 148 -0.32 -2.80 11.10
CA VAL A 148 -1.47 -2.95 10.20
C VAL A 148 -1.27 -4.14 9.27
N LYS A 149 -2.29 -4.99 9.19
CA LYS A 149 -2.33 -6.10 8.22
C LYS A 149 -2.50 -5.53 6.81
N ILE A 150 -1.64 -5.93 5.89
CA ILE A 150 -1.65 -5.51 4.48
C ILE A 150 -2.48 -6.48 3.64
N PHE A 151 -2.27 -7.80 3.82
CA PHE A 151 -3.03 -8.88 3.19
C PHE A 151 -2.97 -10.18 4.00
#